data_AF-A0A2B7X7Z9-F1
#
_entry.id   AF-A0A2B7X7Z9-F1
#
_cell.length_a   1.000
_cell.length_b   1.000
_cell.length_c   1.000
_cell.angle_alpha   90.00
_cell.angle_beta   90.00
_cell.angle_gamma   90.00
#
_symmetry.space_group_name_H-M   'P 1'
#
loop_
_entity.id
_entity.type
_entity.pdbx_description
1 polymer ?
#
loop_
_entity_poly.entity_id
_entity_poly.type
_entity_poly.pdbx_seq_one_letter_code
_entity_poly.pdbx_strand_id
1 'polypeptide(L)'
;MPYSTFLTITAEAMSSTGEIAWLQNAYTNAVNAAIKARKTGISLVLEVCLARLYVDYDAKEDEAIEIWRRILLHPDASYSGENVLVKFCKTSINLSYGVHLHQKALRAGDGKAEADGYIEELKTLYRRTVKQFGKSSELVLGNKSALLVGLWHYQHGRVDEAMIYLQPYLREQLALLSDDDPENDTDPTGDTNDQQKHTDAINRTPAEEYMASARVASDKDWVLYCDGVCGRRFGNWVDSYICCRCTLGLCADCVERARGGEKLKSNIYCPEHQWLHIPPPEQVAKPGEIFTDGKMITISEFCDSLRKRWL
;
A
#
# COMPACT_ATOMS: atom_id res chain seq x y z
N MET A 1 -9.54 9.08 -9.65
CA MET A 1 -8.89 7.78 -10.00
C MET A 1 -9.94 6.65 -10.14
N PRO A 2 -10.88 6.69 -11.11
CA PRO A 2 -12.03 5.79 -11.16
C PRO A 2 -11.75 4.35 -11.67
N TYR A 3 -10.60 4.12 -12.30
CA TYR A 3 -10.29 2.82 -12.92
C TYR A 3 -10.01 1.70 -11.91
N SER A 4 -9.26 1.98 -10.83
CA SER A 4 -8.89 0.97 -9.82
C SER A 4 -10.12 0.39 -9.09
N THR A 5 -11.07 1.26 -8.75
CA THR A 5 -12.31 0.87 -8.05
C THR A 5 -13.22 0.04 -8.94
N PHE A 6 -13.43 0.44 -10.20
CA PHE A 6 -14.24 -0.32 -11.16
C PHE A 6 -13.69 -1.75 -11.38
N LEU A 7 -12.37 -1.86 -11.54
CA LEU A 7 -11.70 -3.14 -11.78
C LEU A 7 -11.76 -4.06 -10.56
N THR A 8 -11.57 -3.51 -9.35
CA THR A 8 -11.66 -4.28 -8.11
C THR A 8 -13.09 -4.81 -7.89
N ILE A 9 -14.09 -3.97 -8.09
CA ILE A 9 -15.51 -4.37 -7.97
C ILE A 9 -15.88 -5.44 -9.01
N THR A 10 -15.39 -5.29 -10.25
CA THR A 10 -15.64 -6.27 -11.31
C THR A 10 -15.02 -7.62 -10.96
N ALA A 11 -13.77 -7.64 -10.47
CA ALA A 11 -13.12 -8.87 -10.05
C ALA A 11 -13.86 -9.56 -8.89
N GLU A 12 -14.29 -8.80 -7.89
CA GLU A 12 -15.05 -9.33 -6.74
C GLU A 12 -16.42 -9.88 -7.18
N ALA A 13 -17.14 -9.16 -8.04
CA ALA A 13 -18.40 -9.61 -8.60
C ALA A 13 -18.23 -10.93 -9.38
N MET A 14 -17.23 -11.01 -10.27
CA MET A 14 -16.96 -12.22 -11.05
C MET A 14 -16.49 -13.39 -10.18
N SER A 15 -15.76 -13.12 -9.10
CA SER A 15 -15.44 -14.13 -8.09
C SER A 15 -16.69 -14.69 -7.43
N SER A 16 -17.60 -13.82 -7.00
CA SER A 16 -18.84 -14.23 -6.33
C SER A 16 -19.78 -15.05 -7.23
N THR A 17 -19.69 -14.90 -8.54
CA THR A 17 -20.47 -15.66 -9.53
C THR A 17 -19.74 -16.86 -10.12
N GLY A 18 -18.48 -17.12 -9.73
CA GLY A 18 -17.67 -18.21 -10.28
C GLY A 18 -17.15 -17.97 -11.71
N GLU A 19 -17.17 -16.72 -12.18
CA GLU A 19 -16.86 -16.32 -13.56
C GLU A 19 -15.45 -15.71 -13.71
N ILE A 20 -14.54 -15.97 -12.77
CA ILE A 20 -13.17 -15.44 -12.82
C ILE A 20 -12.42 -15.92 -14.07
N ALA A 21 -12.58 -17.17 -14.46
CA ALA A 21 -11.95 -17.71 -15.67
C ALA A 21 -12.43 -16.98 -16.94
N TRP A 22 -13.71 -16.61 -17.00
CA TRP A 22 -14.24 -15.80 -18.09
C TRP A 22 -13.59 -14.42 -18.12
N LEU A 23 -13.50 -13.75 -16.96
CA LEU A 23 -12.91 -12.42 -16.85
C LEU A 23 -11.41 -12.42 -17.24
N GLN A 24 -10.65 -13.43 -16.81
CA GLN A 24 -9.26 -13.61 -17.21
C GLN A 24 -9.14 -13.75 -18.74
N ASN A 25 -9.95 -14.61 -19.36
CA ASN A 25 -9.97 -14.78 -20.82
C ASN A 25 -10.35 -13.47 -21.53
N ALA A 26 -11.30 -12.71 -20.99
CA ALA A 26 -11.67 -11.40 -21.51
C ALA A 26 -10.49 -10.42 -21.47
N TYR A 27 -9.74 -10.35 -20.36
CA TYR A 27 -8.54 -9.53 -20.27
C TYR A 27 -7.45 -10.00 -21.23
N THR A 28 -7.16 -11.31 -21.32
CA THR A 28 -6.18 -11.84 -22.28
C THR A 28 -6.53 -11.46 -23.72
N ASN A 29 -7.79 -11.58 -24.10
CA ASN A 29 -8.26 -11.17 -25.44
C ASN A 29 -8.13 -9.66 -25.66
N ALA A 30 -8.48 -8.85 -24.66
CA ALA A 30 -8.35 -7.40 -24.72
C ALA A 30 -6.88 -6.95 -24.81
N VAL A 31 -5.96 -7.59 -24.08
CA VAL A 31 -4.51 -7.37 -24.18
C VAL A 31 -4.04 -7.63 -25.62
N ASN A 32 -4.39 -8.79 -26.17
CA ASN A 32 -4.03 -9.16 -27.54
C ASN A 32 -4.58 -8.17 -28.58
N ALA A 33 -5.82 -7.70 -28.40
CA ALA A 33 -6.42 -6.69 -29.27
C ALA A 33 -5.70 -5.34 -29.15
N ALA A 34 -5.34 -4.90 -27.94
CA ALA A 34 -4.61 -3.66 -27.69
C ALA A 34 -3.21 -3.70 -28.31
N ILE A 35 -2.50 -4.83 -28.19
CA ILE A 35 -1.19 -5.05 -28.83
C ILE A 35 -1.31 -4.94 -30.36
N LYS A 36 -2.29 -5.63 -30.97
CA LYS A 36 -2.55 -5.56 -32.43
C LYS A 36 -2.85 -4.13 -32.88
N ALA A 37 -3.58 -3.37 -32.06
CA ALA A 37 -3.91 -1.98 -32.30
C ALA A 37 -2.78 -1.00 -31.95
N ARG A 38 -1.61 -1.48 -31.50
CA ARG A 38 -0.45 -0.68 -31.06
C ARG A 38 -0.79 0.32 -29.94
N LYS A 39 -1.68 -0.06 -29.03
CA LYS A 39 -2.08 0.75 -27.86
C LYS A 39 -1.33 0.28 -26.61
N THR A 40 -0.03 0.56 -26.55
CA THR A 40 0.89 0.03 -25.52
C THR A 40 0.45 0.38 -24.09
N GLY A 41 0.08 1.63 -23.83
CA GLY A 41 -0.37 2.02 -22.49
C GLY A 41 -1.60 1.23 -22.02
N ILE A 42 -2.55 0.96 -22.93
CA ILE A 42 -3.76 0.19 -22.62
C ILE A 42 -3.43 -1.29 -22.42
N SER A 43 -2.57 -1.88 -23.25
CA SER A 43 -2.19 -3.28 -23.06
C SER A 43 -1.53 -3.51 -21.70
N LEU A 44 -0.62 -2.61 -21.27
CA LEU A 44 0.03 -2.73 -19.98
C LEU A 44 -0.95 -2.60 -18.81
N VAL A 45 -1.93 -1.68 -18.87
CA VAL A 45 -2.97 -1.54 -17.84
C VAL A 45 -3.77 -2.84 -17.72
N LEU A 46 -4.19 -3.42 -18.85
CA LEU A 46 -4.93 -4.69 -18.87
C LEU A 46 -4.09 -5.85 -18.32
N GLU A 47 -2.79 -5.87 -18.60
CA GLU A 47 -1.86 -6.85 -18.03
C GLU A 47 -1.70 -6.71 -16.51
N VAL A 48 -1.63 -5.48 -15.97
CA VAL A 48 -1.65 -5.25 -14.52
C VAL A 48 -2.93 -5.82 -13.89
N CYS A 49 -4.08 -5.63 -14.54
CA CYS A 49 -5.35 -6.19 -14.07
C CYS A 49 -5.33 -7.72 -14.08
N LEU A 50 -4.83 -8.32 -15.16
CA LEU A 50 -4.74 -9.76 -15.31
C LEU A 50 -3.80 -10.40 -14.27
N ALA A 51 -2.62 -9.81 -14.05
CA ALA A 51 -1.69 -10.26 -13.02
C ALA A 51 -2.30 -10.22 -11.62
N ARG A 52 -3.10 -9.19 -11.32
CA ARG A 52 -3.85 -9.11 -10.06
C ARG A 52 -4.88 -10.24 -9.94
N LEU A 53 -5.59 -10.58 -11.01
CA LEU A 53 -6.54 -11.71 -10.98
C LEU A 53 -5.85 -13.05 -10.72
N TYR A 54 -4.70 -13.28 -11.36
CA TYR A 54 -3.92 -14.50 -11.17
C TYR A 54 -3.46 -14.67 -9.73
N VAL A 55 -2.97 -13.57 -9.15
CA VAL A 55 -2.58 -13.53 -7.75
C VAL A 55 -3.79 -13.72 -6.85
N ASP A 56 -4.79 -12.85 -6.93
CA ASP A 56 -5.86 -12.78 -5.95
C ASP A 56 -6.84 -13.98 -6.01
N TYR A 57 -6.95 -14.67 -7.15
CA TYR A 57 -8.04 -15.65 -7.36
C TYR A 57 -7.64 -17.02 -7.94
N ASP A 58 -6.46 -17.21 -8.56
CA ASP A 58 -6.22 -18.41 -9.40
C ASP A 58 -4.91 -19.16 -9.09
N ALA A 59 -4.21 -18.80 -8.02
CA ALA A 59 -2.92 -19.42 -7.64
C ALA A 59 -1.86 -19.45 -8.77
N LYS A 60 -2.04 -18.63 -9.82
CA LYS A 60 -1.14 -18.46 -10.98
C LYS A 60 -0.10 -17.40 -10.71
N GLU A 61 0.57 -17.55 -9.58
CA GLU A 61 1.47 -16.55 -9.04
C GLU A 61 2.67 -16.31 -9.96
N ASP A 62 3.23 -17.38 -10.52
CA ASP A 62 4.39 -17.31 -11.41
C ASP A 62 4.05 -16.53 -12.69
N GLU A 63 2.86 -16.72 -13.25
CA GLU A 63 2.39 -15.97 -14.42
C GLU A 63 2.22 -14.48 -14.12
N ALA A 64 1.76 -14.13 -12.91
CA ALA A 64 1.66 -12.74 -12.49
C ALA A 64 3.04 -12.10 -12.31
N ILE A 65 4.00 -12.82 -11.73
CA ILE A 65 5.39 -12.36 -11.55
C ILE A 65 6.04 -12.08 -12.91
N GLU A 66 5.84 -12.96 -13.89
CA GLU A 66 6.36 -12.75 -15.24
C GLU A 66 5.76 -11.51 -15.92
N ILE A 67 4.46 -11.26 -15.75
CA ILE A 67 3.82 -10.03 -16.20
C ILE A 67 4.47 -8.81 -15.52
N TRP A 68 4.58 -8.82 -14.19
CA TRP A 68 5.15 -7.71 -13.43
C TRP A 68 6.59 -7.40 -13.86
N ARG A 69 7.44 -8.42 -13.98
CA ARG A 69 8.83 -8.29 -14.41
C ARG A 69 8.91 -7.71 -15.82
N ARG A 70 8.10 -8.20 -16.76
CA ARG A 70 8.05 -7.68 -18.14
C ARG A 70 7.69 -6.19 -18.18
N ILE A 71 6.67 -5.77 -17.45
CA ILE A 71 6.24 -4.35 -17.43
C ILE A 71 7.31 -3.47 -16.77
N LEU A 72 7.97 -3.93 -15.71
CA LEU A 72 9.07 -3.20 -15.07
C LEU A 72 10.28 -3.01 -16.00
N LEU A 73 10.53 -3.96 -16.92
CA LEU A 73 11.58 -3.89 -17.92
C LEU A 73 11.19 -3.06 -19.16
N HIS A 74 9.91 -2.69 -19.29
CA HIS A 74 9.46 -1.90 -20.43
C HIS A 74 10.20 -0.56 -20.47
N PRO A 75 10.74 -0.10 -21.62
CA PRO A 75 11.44 1.17 -21.72
C PRO A 75 10.57 2.35 -21.29
N ASP A 76 11.19 3.36 -20.70
CA ASP A 76 10.55 4.65 -20.48
C ASP A 76 10.49 5.38 -21.82
N ALA A 77 9.30 5.47 -22.43
CA ALA A 77 9.13 6.14 -23.70
C ALA A 77 9.25 7.67 -23.53
N SER A 78 10.02 8.31 -24.42
CA SER A 78 10.19 9.76 -24.47
C SER A 78 8.87 10.46 -24.84
N TYR A 79 8.40 11.36 -23.97
CA TYR A 79 7.38 12.42 -24.13
C TYR A 79 6.16 12.13 -25.05
N SER A 80 5.16 11.41 -24.54
CA SER A 80 3.75 11.46 -25.01
C SER A 80 2.79 11.01 -23.90
N GLY A 81 1.47 11.20 -24.06
CA GLY A 81 0.44 10.76 -23.10
C GLY A 81 0.44 9.25 -22.79
N GLU A 82 1.06 8.41 -23.62
CA GLU A 82 1.31 6.99 -23.32
C GLU A 82 2.25 6.82 -22.11
N ASN A 83 3.16 7.77 -21.87
CA ASN A 83 4.08 7.76 -20.74
C ASN A 83 3.32 7.76 -19.40
N VAL A 84 2.17 8.45 -19.31
CA VAL A 84 1.38 8.51 -18.08
C VAL A 84 0.85 7.13 -17.69
N LEU A 85 0.34 6.35 -18.65
CA LEU A 85 -0.15 5.00 -18.39
C LEU A 85 0.99 4.03 -18.06
N VAL A 86 2.14 4.14 -18.75
CA VAL A 86 3.31 3.30 -18.44
C VAL A 86 3.84 3.59 -17.03
N LYS A 87 3.97 4.88 -16.67
CA LYS A 87 4.37 5.33 -15.33
C LYS A 87 3.39 4.79 -14.29
N PHE A 88 2.08 4.96 -14.50
CA PHE A 88 1.03 4.43 -13.64
C PHE A 88 1.16 2.91 -13.44
N CYS A 89 1.35 2.14 -14.51
CA CYS A 89 1.51 0.68 -14.43
C CYS A 89 2.73 0.30 -13.59
N LYS A 90 3.87 0.94 -13.82
CA LYS A 90 5.11 0.65 -13.08
C LYS A 90 5.00 1.03 -11.60
N THR A 91 4.36 2.15 -11.26
CA THR A 91 4.06 2.51 -9.86
C THR A 91 3.12 1.49 -9.21
N SER A 92 2.06 1.08 -9.92
CA SER A 92 1.10 0.08 -9.44
C SER A 92 1.76 -1.29 -9.20
N ILE A 93 2.72 -1.67 -10.05
CA ILE A 93 3.49 -2.90 -9.90
C ILE A 93 4.52 -2.77 -8.78
N ASN A 94 5.19 -1.63 -8.63
CA ASN A 94 6.09 -1.42 -7.49
C ASN A 94 5.36 -1.68 -6.16
N LEU A 95 4.13 -1.18 -6.05
CA LEU A 95 3.24 -1.47 -4.93
C LEU A 95 2.90 -2.96 -4.84
N SER A 96 2.23 -3.52 -5.85
CA SER A 96 1.67 -4.88 -5.78
C SER A 96 2.76 -5.95 -5.64
N TYR A 97 3.82 -5.84 -6.44
CA TYR A 97 4.93 -6.78 -6.39
C TYR A 97 5.78 -6.59 -5.12
N GLY A 98 5.97 -5.35 -4.68
CA GLY A 98 6.69 -5.06 -3.44
C GLY A 98 6.01 -5.68 -2.22
N VAL A 99 4.69 -5.50 -2.08
CA VAL A 99 3.89 -6.15 -1.03
C VAL A 99 3.97 -7.67 -1.11
N HIS A 100 3.90 -8.22 -2.32
CA HIS A 100 4.01 -9.65 -2.55
C HIS A 100 5.36 -10.22 -2.09
N LEU A 101 6.48 -9.61 -2.49
CA LEU A 101 7.83 -10.00 -2.05
C LEU A 101 7.98 -9.92 -0.53
N HIS A 102 7.49 -8.84 0.08
CA HIS A 102 7.51 -8.69 1.54
C HIS A 102 6.71 -9.78 2.26
N GLN A 103 5.52 -10.11 1.75
CA GLN A 103 4.72 -11.21 2.30
C GLN A 103 5.40 -12.57 2.15
N LYS A 104 6.10 -12.83 1.04
CA LYS A 104 6.91 -14.05 0.88
C LYS A 104 8.08 -14.08 1.85
N ALA A 105 8.76 -12.96 2.08
CA ALA A 105 9.83 -12.86 3.08
C ALA A 105 9.31 -13.19 4.49
N LEU A 106 8.17 -12.61 4.89
CA LEU A 106 7.53 -12.88 6.18
C LEU A 106 7.10 -14.36 6.33
N ARG A 107 6.64 -15.00 5.25
CA ARG A 107 6.25 -16.43 5.25
C ARG A 107 7.45 -17.37 5.35
N ALA A 108 8.54 -17.06 4.64
CA ALA A 108 9.77 -17.84 4.70
C ALA A 108 10.36 -17.82 6.13
N GLY A 109 10.16 -16.70 6.84
CA GLY A 109 10.54 -16.54 8.23
C GLY A 109 11.96 -16.02 8.42
N ASP A 110 12.21 -15.49 9.60
CA ASP A 110 13.42 -14.74 9.92
C ASP A 110 14.69 -15.59 9.81
N GLY A 111 15.76 -15.01 9.24
CA GLY A 111 17.06 -15.65 9.12
C GLY A 111 17.14 -16.80 8.10
N LYS A 112 16.12 -16.97 7.25
CA LYS A 112 16.15 -17.91 6.13
C LYS A 112 16.71 -17.25 4.88
N ALA A 113 17.56 -17.98 4.15
CA ALA A 113 18.12 -17.53 2.88
C ALA A 113 17.04 -17.18 1.84
N GLU A 114 15.89 -17.87 1.88
CA GLU A 114 14.73 -17.55 1.04
C GLU A 114 14.16 -16.17 1.33
N ALA A 115 13.99 -15.82 2.63
CA ALA A 115 13.52 -14.50 3.04
C ALA A 115 14.48 -13.40 2.58
N ASP A 116 15.79 -13.62 2.75
CA ASP A 116 16.82 -12.68 2.31
C ASP A 116 16.79 -12.48 0.79
N GLY A 117 16.54 -13.56 0.02
CA GLY A 117 16.37 -13.49 -1.43
C GLY A 117 15.22 -12.57 -1.86
N TYR A 118 14.06 -12.69 -1.21
CA TYR A 118 12.92 -11.81 -1.49
C TYR A 118 13.18 -10.35 -1.12
N ILE A 119 13.89 -10.11 -0.02
CA ILE A 119 14.25 -8.75 0.41
C ILE A 119 15.29 -8.12 -0.52
N GLU A 120 16.25 -8.88 -1.05
CA GLU A 120 17.18 -8.38 -2.07
C GLU A 120 16.47 -8.06 -3.40
N GLU A 121 15.46 -8.85 -3.79
CA GLU A 121 14.62 -8.51 -4.94
C GLU A 121 13.81 -7.22 -4.69
N LEU A 122 13.28 -7.05 -3.48
CA LEU A 122 12.57 -5.83 -3.06
C LEU A 122 13.48 -4.60 -3.06
N LYS A 123 14.73 -4.73 -2.60
CA LYS A 123 15.77 -3.68 -2.70
C LYS A 123 16.08 -3.34 -4.16
N THR A 124 16.12 -4.34 -5.03
CA THR A 124 16.32 -4.12 -6.48
C THR A 124 15.16 -3.35 -7.09
N LEU A 125 13.93 -3.67 -6.70
CA LEU A 125 12.72 -2.95 -7.11
C LEU A 125 12.78 -1.48 -6.65
N TYR A 126 13.13 -1.23 -5.39
CA TYR A 126 13.38 0.12 -4.85
C TYR A 126 14.42 0.90 -5.70
N ARG A 127 15.61 0.32 -5.93
CA ARG A 127 16.68 0.98 -6.69
C ARG A 127 16.25 1.35 -8.11
N ARG A 128 15.46 0.47 -8.75
CA ARG A 128 14.92 0.71 -10.10
C ARG A 128 13.96 1.91 -10.08
N THR A 129 13.05 1.97 -9.12
CA THR A 129 12.09 3.08 -8.98
C THR A 129 12.79 4.41 -8.74
N VAL A 130 13.82 4.45 -7.87
CA VAL A 130 14.62 5.67 -7.67
C VAL A 130 15.32 6.10 -8.96
N LYS A 131 15.93 5.16 -9.69
CA LYS A 131 16.60 5.48 -10.98
C LYS A 131 15.61 6.02 -12.01
N GLN A 132 14.41 5.46 -12.05
CA GLN A 132 13.40 5.76 -13.05
C GLN A 132 12.73 7.12 -12.81
N PHE A 133 12.48 7.46 -11.55
CA PHE A 133 11.63 8.59 -11.19
C PHE A 133 12.38 9.74 -10.52
N GLY A 134 13.65 9.55 -10.13
CA GLY A 134 14.42 10.56 -9.41
C GLY A 134 14.02 10.64 -7.92
N LYS A 135 14.26 11.79 -7.30
CA LYS A 135 14.08 12.02 -5.85
C LYS A 135 13.03 13.09 -5.52
N SER A 136 11.99 13.29 -6.35
CA SER A 136 10.93 14.25 -5.98
C SER A 136 10.07 13.69 -4.84
N SER A 137 9.49 14.59 -4.03
CA SER A 137 8.68 14.26 -2.84
C SER A 137 7.55 13.27 -3.13
N GLU A 138 6.75 13.53 -4.16
CA GLU A 138 5.63 12.68 -4.63
C GLU A 138 6.09 11.24 -4.94
N LEU A 139 7.33 11.08 -5.43
CA LEU A 139 7.88 9.80 -5.86
C LEU A 139 8.63 9.07 -4.74
N VAL A 140 9.19 9.82 -3.78
CA VAL A 140 9.67 9.26 -2.50
C VAL A 140 8.50 8.61 -1.79
N LEU A 141 7.41 9.35 -1.60
CA LEU A 141 6.19 8.85 -0.99
C LEU A 141 5.62 7.66 -1.79
N GLY A 142 5.62 7.73 -3.12
CA GLY A 142 5.16 6.64 -4.01
C GLY A 142 5.93 5.32 -3.95
N ASN A 143 7.15 5.27 -3.40
CA ASN A 143 8.04 4.10 -3.50
C ASN A 143 7.86 3.06 -2.39
N LYS A 144 6.68 2.44 -2.32
CA LYS A 144 6.32 1.39 -1.33
C LYS A 144 7.40 0.35 -1.06
N SER A 145 8.21 -0.01 -2.06
CA SER A 145 9.32 -0.96 -1.89
C SER A 145 10.36 -0.50 -0.85
N ALA A 146 10.74 0.78 -0.82
CA ALA A 146 11.69 1.27 0.19
C ALA A 146 11.12 1.15 1.61
N LEU A 147 9.87 1.55 1.77
CA LEU A 147 9.14 1.51 3.03
C LEU A 147 9.06 0.08 3.60
N LEU A 148 8.77 -0.91 2.75
CA LEU A 148 8.73 -2.31 3.11
C LEU A 148 10.12 -2.86 3.50
N VAL A 149 11.19 -2.46 2.81
CA VAL A 149 12.57 -2.81 3.20
C VAL A 149 12.92 -2.18 4.55
N GLY A 150 12.60 -0.91 4.76
CA GLY A 150 12.81 -0.22 6.03
C GLY A 150 12.08 -0.92 7.19
N LEU A 151 10.82 -1.26 6.98
CA LEU A 151 10.00 -2.00 7.94
C LEU A 151 10.59 -3.39 8.26
N TRP A 152 11.09 -4.11 7.25
CA TRP A 152 11.79 -5.38 7.45
C TRP A 152 13.02 -5.22 8.35
N HIS A 153 13.90 -4.25 8.07
CA HIS A 153 15.07 -4.00 8.92
C HIS A 153 14.68 -3.64 10.35
N TYR A 154 13.65 -2.79 10.52
CA TYR A 154 13.17 -2.36 11.83
C TYR A 154 12.66 -3.54 12.67
N GLN A 155 11.85 -4.42 12.07
CA GLN A 155 11.32 -5.62 12.74
C GLN A 155 12.40 -6.58 13.21
N HIS A 156 13.58 -6.54 12.59
CA HIS A 156 14.73 -7.37 12.92
C HIS A 156 15.75 -6.66 13.82
N GLY A 157 15.38 -5.53 14.43
CA GLY A 157 16.25 -4.77 15.32
C GLY A 157 17.40 -4.03 14.63
N ARG A 158 17.43 -4.01 13.28
CA ARG A 158 18.44 -3.29 12.48
C ARG A 158 17.99 -1.86 12.24
N VAL A 159 17.89 -1.09 13.33
CA VAL A 159 17.31 0.27 13.32
C VAL A 159 18.08 1.21 12.39
N ASP A 160 19.42 1.21 12.45
CA ASP A 160 20.25 2.07 11.60
C ASP A 160 20.02 1.81 10.10
N GLU A 161 19.92 0.54 9.71
CA GLU A 161 19.63 0.14 8.34
C GLU A 161 18.19 0.51 7.93
N ALA A 162 17.22 0.36 8.84
CA ALA A 162 15.84 0.75 8.60
C ALA A 162 15.73 2.24 8.29
N MET A 163 16.45 3.07 9.04
CA MET A 163 16.39 4.52 8.90
C MET A 163 16.93 5.02 7.56
N ILE A 164 17.83 4.31 6.90
CA ILE A 164 18.26 4.63 5.52
C ILE A 164 17.05 4.70 4.57
N TYR A 165 16.07 3.83 4.77
CA TYR A 165 14.89 3.73 3.92
C TYR A 165 13.71 4.57 4.42
N LEU A 166 13.53 4.67 5.74
CA LEU A 166 12.38 5.33 6.36
C LEU A 166 12.55 6.85 6.49
N GLN A 167 13.79 7.33 6.71
CA GLN A 167 14.05 8.76 6.94
C GLN A 167 13.60 9.67 5.79
N PRO A 168 13.75 9.30 4.51
CA PRO A 168 13.19 10.09 3.41
C PRO A 168 11.67 10.28 3.52
N TYR A 169 10.91 9.24 3.88
CA TYR A 169 9.46 9.36 4.07
C TYR A 169 9.12 10.29 5.21
N LEU A 170 9.80 10.14 6.35
CA LEU A 170 9.55 10.96 7.52
C LEU A 170 9.82 12.44 7.23
N ARG A 171 10.90 12.76 6.51
CA ARG A 171 11.21 14.14 6.11
C ARG A 171 10.14 14.73 5.19
N GLU A 172 9.71 13.99 4.18
CA GLU A 172 8.68 14.46 3.24
C GLU A 172 7.33 14.62 3.92
N GLN A 173 6.90 13.66 4.75
CA GLN A 173 5.65 13.76 5.50
C GLN A 173 5.68 14.92 6.50
N LEU A 174 6.81 15.14 7.19
CA LEU A 174 6.96 16.28 8.08
C LEU A 174 7.00 17.62 7.35
N ALA A 175 7.50 17.65 6.11
CA ALA A 175 7.47 18.86 5.28
C ALA A 175 6.04 19.19 4.86
N LEU A 176 5.25 18.18 4.46
CA LEU A 176 3.83 18.33 4.13
C LEU A 176 3.00 18.77 5.34
N LEU A 177 3.21 18.17 6.52
CA LEU A 177 2.47 18.51 7.74
C LEU A 177 2.94 19.81 8.41
N SER A 178 3.93 20.50 7.85
CA SER A 178 4.47 21.75 8.41
C SER A 178 4.47 22.89 7.41
N ASP A 179 3.83 22.73 6.24
CA ASP A 179 3.62 23.86 5.36
C ASP A 179 2.43 24.70 5.83
N ASP A 180 2.34 25.93 5.33
CA ASP A 180 1.25 26.86 5.67
C ASP A 180 -0.05 26.54 4.88
N ASP A 181 -0.17 25.33 4.32
CA ASP A 181 -1.34 24.93 3.52
C ASP A 181 -2.40 24.27 4.41
N PRO A 182 -3.52 24.95 4.74
CA PRO A 182 -4.56 24.40 5.60
C PRO A 182 -5.31 23.21 4.96
N GLU A 183 -5.16 22.95 3.65
CA GLU A 183 -5.66 21.71 3.04
C GLU A 183 -4.90 20.49 3.58
N ASN A 184 -3.61 20.61 3.89
CA ASN A 184 -2.84 19.52 4.52
C ASN A 184 -3.24 19.28 5.98
N ASP A 185 -3.79 20.29 6.67
CA ASP A 185 -4.30 20.19 8.04
C ASP A 185 -5.71 19.58 8.14
N THR A 186 -6.47 19.63 7.05
CA THR A 186 -7.88 19.17 6.98
C THR A 186 -8.03 17.87 6.20
N ASP A 187 -7.18 17.65 5.20
CA ASP A 187 -7.06 16.42 4.43
C ASP A 187 -5.58 16.16 4.04
N PRO A 188 -4.75 15.66 4.96
CA PRO A 188 -3.39 15.20 4.64
C PRO A 188 -3.35 14.01 3.66
N THR A 189 -4.50 13.56 3.12
CA THR A 189 -4.63 12.33 2.31
C THR A 189 -4.70 12.54 0.80
N GLY A 190 -4.27 13.69 0.28
CA GLY A 190 -3.96 13.84 -1.14
C GLY A 190 -3.04 12.71 -1.64
N ASP A 191 -3.62 11.64 -2.22
CA ASP A 191 -2.98 10.41 -2.73
C ASP A 191 -2.16 9.53 -1.74
N THR A 192 -2.07 9.85 -0.45
CA THR A 192 -1.12 9.20 0.52
C THR A 192 -1.69 8.06 1.38
N ASN A 193 -2.96 7.67 1.22
CA ASN A 193 -3.65 6.77 2.17
C ASN A 193 -2.99 5.38 2.33
N ASP A 194 -2.25 4.96 1.32
CA ASP A 194 -1.53 3.69 1.31
C ASP A 194 -0.07 3.81 1.79
N GLN A 195 0.41 5.03 2.05
CA GLN A 195 1.74 5.36 2.56
C GLN A 195 1.68 5.72 4.05
N GLN A 196 0.59 6.39 4.47
CA GLN A 196 0.34 6.77 5.86
C GLN A 196 0.24 5.55 6.80
N LYS A 197 -0.45 4.47 6.35
CA LYS A 197 -0.56 3.18 7.09
C LYS A 197 0.78 2.62 7.59
N HIS A 198 1.87 2.89 6.88
CA HIS A 198 3.16 2.24 7.11
C HIS A 198 4.11 3.06 7.98
N THR A 199 4.08 4.39 7.89
CA THR A 199 4.85 5.27 8.78
C THR A 199 4.29 5.17 10.22
N ASP A 200 2.97 5.04 10.32
CA ASP A 200 2.22 4.97 11.57
C ASP A 200 2.36 3.58 12.23
N ALA A 201 2.45 2.48 11.46
CA ALA A 201 2.67 1.14 12.00
C ALA A 201 3.97 0.96 12.83
N ILE A 202 4.91 1.89 12.73
CA ILE A 202 6.19 1.87 13.46
C ILE A 202 6.03 2.38 14.92
N ASN A 203 4.99 3.18 15.22
CA ASN A 203 4.69 3.67 16.57
C ASN A 203 3.25 3.33 16.96
N ARG A 204 3.06 2.42 17.92
CA ARG A 204 1.72 1.93 18.31
C ARG A 204 0.78 3.02 18.80
N THR A 205 1.21 3.87 19.74
CA THR A 205 0.31 4.83 20.39
C THR A 205 -0.09 6.05 19.54
N PRO A 206 0.79 6.72 18.78
CA PRO A 206 0.37 7.86 17.97
C PRO A 206 -0.46 7.48 16.73
N ALA A 207 -0.26 6.27 16.21
CA ALA A 207 -0.98 5.75 15.04
C ALA A 207 -2.43 5.37 15.35
N GLU A 208 -2.65 4.69 16.48
CA GLU A 208 -3.99 4.31 16.98
C GLU A 208 -4.88 5.54 17.10
N GLU A 209 -4.35 6.59 17.72
CA GLU A 209 -5.12 7.77 18.09
C GLU A 209 -5.31 8.75 16.89
N TYR A 210 -4.32 8.86 16.00
CA TYR A 210 -4.46 9.62 14.75
C TYR A 210 -5.47 9.00 13.79
N MET A 211 -5.42 7.69 13.59
CA MET A 211 -6.35 6.99 12.69
C MET A 211 -7.76 6.87 13.27
N ALA A 212 -7.89 6.89 14.60
CA ALA A 212 -9.17 6.96 15.29
C ALA A 212 -9.84 8.33 15.22
N SER A 213 -9.10 9.42 14.99
CA SER A 213 -9.67 10.77 15.00
C SER A 213 -10.84 10.90 14.01
N ALA A 214 -12.00 11.31 14.52
CA ALA A 214 -13.21 11.42 13.72
C ALA A 214 -13.07 12.57 12.73
N ARG A 215 -12.72 12.25 11.47
CA ARG A 215 -12.78 13.21 10.38
C ARG A 215 -14.22 13.34 9.89
N VAL A 216 -14.63 14.58 9.61
CA VAL A 216 -15.90 14.82 8.93
C VAL A 216 -15.75 14.26 7.54
N ALA A 217 -16.43 13.15 7.26
CA ALA A 217 -16.30 12.53 5.97
C ALA A 217 -16.83 13.50 4.89
N SER A 218 -15.97 14.00 4.01
CA SER A 218 -16.41 14.83 2.88
C SER A 218 -17.00 13.94 1.78
N ASP A 219 -17.88 14.48 0.94
CA ASP A 219 -18.44 13.78 -0.22
C ASP A 219 -17.36 13.35 -1.26
N LYS A 220 -16.11 13.79 -1.09
CA LYS A 220 -14.94 13.38 -1.88
C LYS A 220 -14.13 12.26 -1.24
N ASP A 221 -14.54 11.76 -0.09
CA ASP A 221 -13.69 10.90 0.73
C ASP A 221 -13.46 9.54 0.11
N TRP A 222 -12.18 9.20 0.06
CA TRP A 222 -11.68 7.91 -0.33
C TRP A 222 -12.19 6.86 0.65
N VAL A 223 -13.12 6.04 0.18
CA VAL A 223 -13.61 4.88 0.92
C VAL A 223 -12.46 3.93 1.19
N LEU A 224 -12.21 3.61 2.45
CA LEU A 224 -11.25 2.59 2.85
C LEU A 224 -11.88 1.21 2.68
N TYR A 225 -11.10 0.23 2.25
CA TYR A 225 -11.58 -1.14 2.06
C TYR A 225 -10.81 -2.09 2.95
N CYS A 226 -11.50 -3.08 3.49
CA CYS A 226 -10.87 -4.21 4.14
C CYS A 226 -10.08 -5.00 3.10
N ASP A 227 -8.78 -5.15 3.33
CA ASP A 227 -7.87 -5.92 2.46
C ASP A 227 -8.19 -7.43 2.45
N GLY A 228 -9.02 -7.87 3.39
CA GLY A 228 -9.55 -9.24 3.45
C GLY A 228 -10.57 -9.55 2.35
N VAL A 229 -11.12 -10.76 2.39
CA VAL A 229 -12.05 -11.24 1.36
C VAL A 229 -13.42 -10.56 1.39
N CYS A 230 -13.77 -9.88 2.48
CA CYS A 230 -15.09 -9.26 2.61
C CYS A 230 -15.23 -7.95 1.81
N GLY A 231 -14.12 -7.29 1.46
CA GLY A 231 -14.13 -6.00 0.75
C GLY A 231 -14.92 -4.89 1.47
N ARG A 232 -15.18 -5.04 2.78
CA ARG A 232 -16.00 -4.12 3.57
C ARG A 232 -15.43 -2.71 3.47
N ARG A 233 -16.33 -1.75 3.26
CA ARG A 233 -16.02 -0.33 3.19
C ARG A 233 -16.03 0.29 4.59
N PHE A 234 -15.05 1.13 4.88
CA PHE A 234 -15.02 1.97 6.08
C PHE A 234 -15.09 3.44 5.68
N GLY A 235 -15.82 4.23 6.47
CA GLY A 235 -15.81 5.69 6.35
C GLY A 235 -14.57 6.33 6.99
N ASN A 236 -13.96 5.65 7.96
CA ASN A 236 -12.71 6.02 8.63
C ASN A 236 -12.04 4.74 9.16
N TRP A 237 -10.91 4.84 9.88
CA TRP A 237 -10.22 3.66 10.42
C TRP A 237 -10.83 3.15 11.75
N VAL A 238 -11.92 3.72 12.27
CA VAL A 238 -12.50 3.26 13.54
C VAL A 238 -12.96 1.80 13.44
N ASP A 239 -12.67 1.01 14.49
CA ASP A 239 -12.93 -0.42 14.61
C ASP A 239 -12.27 -1.29 13.53
N SER A 240 -11.27 -0.74 12.85
CA SER A 240 -10.41 -1.48 11.93
C SER A 240 -9.14 -1.94 12.64
N TYR A 241 -8.41 -2.83 11.97
CA TYR A 241 -7.19 -3.41 12.47
C TYR A 241 -6.07 -3.27 11.45
N ILE A 242 -4.92 -2.74 11.87
CA ILE A 242 -3.74 -2.62 11.02
C ILE A 242 -2.67 -3.61 11.44
N CYS A 243 -2.21 -4.42 10.51
CA CYS A 243 -1.13 -5.36 10.72
C CYS A 243 0.19 -4.60 10.96
N CYS A 244 0.80 -4.72 12.15
CA CYS A 244 2.09 -4.07 12.43
C CYS A 244 3.25 -4.63 11.58
N ARG A 245 3.04 -5.81 10.95
CA ARG A 245 4.08 -6.47 10.16
C ARG A 245 4.00 -6.21 8.65
N CYS A 246 2.79 -6.15 8.16
CA CYS A 246 2.42 -6.24 6.76
C CYS A 246 1.50 -5.11 6.31
N THR A 247 1.13 -4.23 7.25
CA THR A 247 0.37 -2.97 7.06
C THR A 247 -0.97 -3.11 6.36
N LEU A 248 -1.49 -4.34 6.31
CA LEU A 248 -2.84 -4.63 5.85
C LEU A 248 -3.86 -4.05 6.84
N GLY A 249 -4.92 -3.47 6.29
CA GLY A 249 -6.09 -2.99 7.02
C GLY A 249 -7.23 -4.00 6.91
N LEU A 250 -7.64 -4.60 8.03
CA LEU A 250 -8.72 -5.60 8.08
C LEU A 250 -9.86 -5.16 9.01
N CYS A 251 -11.08 -5.61 8.73
CA CYS A 251 -12.16 -5.57 9.71
C CYS A 251 -11.97 -6.68 10.76
N ALA A 252 -12.64 -6.56 11.91
CA ALA A 252 -12.60 -7.54 13.00
C ALA A 252 -12.79 -8.99 12.49
N ASP A 253 -13.84 -9.24 11.71
CA ASP A 253 -14.13 -10.58 11.18
C ASP A 253 -12.98 -11.14 10.32
N CYS A 254 -12.34 -10.31 9.49
CA CYS A 254 -11.21 -10.75 8.67
C CYS A 254 -9.94 -10.97 9.50
N VAL A 255 -9.74 -10.22 10.59
CA VAL A 255 -8.64 -10.49 11.53
C VAL A 255 -8.83 -11.84 12.22
N GLU A 256 -10.04 -12.13 12.70
CA GLU A 256 -10.32 -13.41 13.36
C GLU A 256 -10.14 -14.59 12.41
N ARG A 257 -10.59 -14.45 11.15
CA ARG A 257 -10.33 -15.44 10.10
C ARG A 257 -8.84 -15.61 9.82
N ALA A 258 -8.08 -14.51 9.70
CA ALA A 258 -6.63 -14.57 9.51
C ALA A 258 -5.91 -15.25 10.68
N ARG A 259 -6.30 -14.94 11.93
CA ARG A 259 -5.79 -15.61 13.15
C ARG A 259 -6.12 -17.08 13.18
N GLY A 260 -7.31 -17.47 12.69
CA GLY A 260 -7.74 -18.86 12.51
C GLY A 260 -6.99 -19.62 11.41
N GLY A 261 -6.03 -18.99 10.74
CA GLY A 261 -5.25 -19.60 9.65
C GLY A 261 -6.00 -19.66 8.32
N GLU A 262 -7.14 -18.99 8.21
CA GLU A 262 -7.86 -18.91 6.95
C GLU A 262 -7.09 -18.05 5.94
N LYS A 263 -6.93 -18.59 4.74
CA LYS A 263 -6.40 -17.83 3.62
C LYS A 263 -7.42 -16.77 3.22
N LEU A 264 -7.08 -15.49 3.40
CA LEU A 264 -7.90 -14.38 2.92
C LEU A 264 -7.70 -14.21 1.39
N LYS A 265 -7.25 -13.05 0.91
CA LYS A 265 -6.74 -12.91 -0.46
C LYS A 265 -5.35 -13.58 -0.56
N SER A 266 -4.99 -14.08 -1.74
CA SER A 266 -3.96 -15.14 -1.91
C SER A 266 -2.59 -14.93 -1.27
N ASN A 267 -2.22 -13.70 -0.94
CA ASN A 267 -0.91 -13.39 -0.38
C ASN A 267 -0.95 -12.89 1.08
N ILE A 268 -2.13 -12.78 1.67
CA ILE A 268 -2.28 -12.35 3.06
C ILE A 268 -1.99 -13.55 3.98
N TYR A 269 -0.82 -13.56 4.59
CA TYR A 269 -0.46 -14.50 5.66
C TYR A 269 -0.23 -13.71 6.94
N CYS A 270 -1.10 -13.90 7.93
CA CYS A 270 -1.07 -13.13 9.16
C CYS A 270 -1.51 -13.87 10.45
N PRO A 271 -1.46 -15.22 10.54
CA PRO A 271 -1.99 -15.90 11.73
C PRO A 271 -1.28 -15.47 13.02
N GLU A 272 0.03 -15.21 12.93
CA GLU A 272 0.87 -14.82 14.07
C GLU A 272 1.23 -13.32 14.06
N HIS A 273 0.68 -12.55 13.11
CA HIS A 273 0.99 -11.14 13.05
C HIS A 273 0.33 -10.38 14.19
N GLN A 274 1.04 -9.38 14.70
CA GLN A 274 0.46 -8.45 15.64
C GLN A 274 -0.43 -7.44 14.90
N TRP A 275 -1.61 -7.22 15.46
CA TRP A 275 -2.62 -6.32 14.94
C TRP A 275 -2.82 -5.15 15.90
N LEU A 276 -2.81 -3.95 15.33
CA LEU A 276 -3.14 -2.68 15.97
C LEU A 276 -4.65 -2.47 15.82
N HIS A 277 -5.40 -2.42 16.91
CA HIS A 277 -6.82 -2.08 16.86
C HIS A 277 -6.98 -0.57 16.93
N ILE A 278 -7.78 0.01 16.05
CA ILE A 278 -8.06 1.45 16.04
C ILE A 278 -9.39 1.68 16.76
N PRO A 279 -9.37 2.08 18.05
CA PRO A 279 -10.61 2.27 18.81
C PRO A 279 -11.39 3.48 18.29
N PRO A 280 -12.68 3.60 18.63
CA PRO A 280 -13.40 4.85 18.49
C PRO A 280 -12.69 5.95 19.31
N PRO A 281 -12.60 7.18 18.79
CA PRO A 281 -11.92 8.25 19.50
C PRO A 281 -12.73 8.65 20.73
N GLU A 282 -12.06 8.81 21.89
CA GLU A 282 -12.72 9.35 23.09
C GLU A 282 -13.11 10.83 22.89
N GLN A 283 -12.35 11.55 22.06
CA GLN A 283 -12.56 12.96 21.74
C GLN A 283 -12.36 13.20 20.24
N VAL A 284 -13.20 14.05 19.65
CA VAL A 284 -13.08 14.44 18.25
C VAL A 284 -12.07 15.58 18.15
N ALA A 285 -10.96 15.34 17.45
CA ALA A 285 -9.95 16.35 17.18
C ALA A 285 -10.52 17.50 16.33
N LYS A 286 -10.20 18.74 16.68
CA LYS A 286 -10.48 19.88 15.79
C LYS A 286 -9.43 19.96 14.68
N PRO A 287 -9.72 20.65 13.57
CA PRO A 287 -8.69 20.95 12.57
C PRO A 287 -7.44 21.55 13.22
N GLY A 288 -6.26 21.04 12.85
CA GLY A 288 -4.97 21.45 13.45
C GLY A 288 -4.57 20.69 14.72
N GLU A 289 -5.41 19.79 15.23
CA GLU A 289 -5.14 18.99 16.42
C GLU A 289 -5.05 17.49 16.12
N ILE A 290 -4.25 16.77 16.90
CA ILE A 290 -4.11 15.31 16.87
C ILE A 290 -4.25 14.80 18.31
N PHE A 291 -4.96 13.69 18.51
CA PHE A 291 -4.95 12.96 19.77
C PHE A 291 -3.77 11.97 19.75
N THR A 292 -2.88 12.03 20.73
CA THR A 292 -1.79 11.05 20.92
C THR A 292 -1.49 10.85 22.42
N ASP A 293 -1.19 9.62 22.81
CA ASP A 293 -0.92 9.21 24.19
C ASP A 293 -2.00 9.71 25.19
N GLY A 294 -3.27 9.66 24.79
CA GLY A 294 -4.41 10.08 25.61
C GLY A 294 -4.57 11.59 25.76
N LYS A 295 -3.92 12.40 24.93
CA LYS A 295 -3.95 13.87 25.00
C LYS A 295 -4.11 14.50 23.62
N MET A 296 -4.86 15.61 23.58
CA MET A 296 -4.92 16.49 22.43
C MET A 296 -3.64 17.34 22.37
N ILE A 297 -2.95 17.29 21.24
CA ILE A 297 -1.80 18.16 20.92
C ILE A 297 -2.00 18.78 19.54
N THR A 298 -1.25 19.83 19.23
CA THR A 298 -1.24 20.44 17.90
C THR A 298 -0.46 19.58 16.90
N ILE A 299 -0.77 19.70 15.59
CA ILE A 299 0.02 19.08 14.52
C ILE A 299 1.50 19.50 14.63
N SER A 300 1.76 20.77 14.98
CA SER A 300 3.12 21.29 15.19
C SER A 300 3.87 20.55 16.31
N GLU A 301 3.24 20.38 17.48
CA GLU A 301 3.81 19.62 18.60
C GLU A 301 4.07 18.15 18.24
N PHE A 302 3.15 17.55 17.47
CA PHE A 302 3.30 16.18 16.97
C PHE A 302 4.51 16.07 16.05
N CYS A 303 4.62 16.96 15.05
CA CYS A 303 5.74 17.03 14.12
C CYS A 303 7.09 17.21 14.85
N ASP A 304 7.14 18.08 15.85
CA ASP A 304 8.33 18.29 16.68
C ASP A 304 8.72 17.04 17.49
N SER A 305 7.73 16.30 17.98
CA SER A 305 7.97 15.03 18.68
C SER A 305 8.57 13.98 17.75
N LEU A 306 8.09 13.90 16.50
CA LEU A 306 8.60 12.99 15.48
C LEU A 306 10.01 13.37 15.05
N ARG A 307 10.28 14.67 14.85
CA ARG A 307 11.64 15.16 14.57
C ARG A 307 12.60 14.72 15.65
N LYS A 308 12.32 15.02 16.92
CA LYS A 308 13.20 14.66 18.06
C LYS A 308 13.46 13.15 18.19
N ARG A 309 12.49 12.33 17.80
CA ARG A 309 12.57 10.88 17.94
C ARG A 309 13.29 10.20 16.78
N TRP A 310 13.18 10.74 15.56
CA TRP A 310 13.54 10.03 14.34
C TRP A 310 14.47 10.80 13.37
N LEU A 311 14.70 12.11 13.58
CA LEU A 311 15.54 12.97 12.72
C LEU A 311 16.65 13.65 13.51
#